data_AF-A0A355EWT7-F1
#
_entry.id   AF-A0A355EWT7-F1
#
_cell.length_a   1.000
_cell.length_b   1.000
_cell.length_c   1.000
_cell.angle_alpha   90.00
_cell.angle_beta   90.00
_cell.angle_gamma   90.00
#
_symmetry.space_group_name_H-M   'P 1'
#
loop_
_entity.id
_entity.type
_entity.pdbx_description
1 polymer ?
#
loop_
_entity_poly.entity_id
_entity_poly.type
_entity_poly.pdbx_seq_one_letter_code
_entity_poly.pdbx_strand_id
1 'polypeptide(L)'
;RPAPGWLLHVLGDDHTPRPTWVPGGLYLSHGAATGPLQATGERARRLPDGSVELLGDEPPPPVEALGYGADLRRIETALQLHPAVRHAVVAWRATERRLVAWFLARSGE
;
A
#
# COMPACT_ATOMS: atom_id res chain seq x y z
N ARG A 1 10.90 14.66 -12.10
CA ARG A 1 12.01 13.82 -12.62
C ARG A 1 13.00 13.61 -11.48
N PRO A 2 13.49 12.39 -11.25
CA PRO A 2 14.46 12.12 -10.19
C PRO A 2 15.82 12.74 -10.54
N ALA A 3 16.63 13.01 -9.51
CA ALA A 3 18.01 13.45 -9.67
C ALA A 3 18.85 12.39 -10.43
N PRO A 4 19.96 12.76 -11.08
CA PRO A 4 20.82 11.80 -11.77
C PRO A 4 21.21 10.60 -10.90
N GLY A 5 21.13 9.39 -11.48
CA GLY A 5 21.41 8.14 -10.76
C GLY A 5 20.27 7.62 -9.88
N TRP A 6 19.19 8.38 -9.68
CA TRP A 6 17.99 7.92 -8.98
C TRP A 6 16.92 7.43 -9.95
N LEU A 7 16.31 6.29 -9.63
CA LEU A 7 15.23 5.69 -10.41
C LEU A 7 13.94 5.65 -9.57
N LEU A 8 12.82 5.96 -10.21
CA LEU A 8 11.47 5.90 -9.63
C LEU A 8 10.79 4.57 -9.98
N HIS A 9 10.23 3.94 -8.96
CA HIS A 9 9.49 2.69 -9.10
C HIS A 9 8.08 2.83 -8.56
N VAL A 10 7.09 2.41 -9.35
CA VAL A 10 5.72 2.22 -8.87
C VAL A 10 5.50 0.72 -8.72
N LEU A 11 5.38 0.26 -7.48
CA LEU A 11 5.36 -1.17 -7.13
C LEU A 11 4.09 -1.55 -6.35
N GLY A 12 3.69 -2.82 -6.46
CA GLY A 12 2.71 -3.43 -5.57
C GLY A 12 3.26 -3.71 -4.17
N ASP A 13 2.38 -4.18 -3.28
CA ASP A 13 2.75 -4.55 -1.90
C ASP A 13 3.73 -5.74 -1.84
N ASP A 14 3.78 -6.52 -2.92
CA ASP A 14 4.73 -7.61 -3.17
C ASP A 14 6.03 -7.13 -3.84
N HIS A 15 6.23 -5.82 -3.97
CA HIS A 15 7.32 -5.16 -4.68
C HIS A 15 7.41 -5.48 -6.19
N THR A 16 6.32 -5.97 -6.80
CA THR A 16 6.28 -6.17 -8.25
C THR A 16 5.97 -4.87 -9.01
N PRO A 17 6.58 -4.61 -10.17
CA PRO A 17 6.26 -3.43 -10.98
C PRO A 17 4.79 -3.38 -11.40
N ARG A 18 4.15 -2.22 -11.23
CA ARG A 18 2.78 -1.99 -11.72
C ARG A 18 2.77 -1.58 -13.20
N PRO A 19 1.79 -2.06 -13.99
CA PRO A 19 1.55 -1.56 -15.35
C PRO A 19 1.21 -0.07 -15.38
N THR A 20 1.25 0.53 -16.58
CA THR A 20 0.77 1.91 -16.83
C THR A 20 -0.68 2.05 -16.36
N TRP A 21 -1.02 3.22 -15.79
CA TRP A 21 -2.30 3.57 -15.14
C TRP A 21 -2.64 2.82 -13.85
N VAL A 22 -1.88 1.78 -13.48
CA VAL A 22 -2.15 1.00 -12.26
C VAL A 22 -1.42 1.63 -11.07
N PRO A 23 -2.15 2.07 -10.03
CA PRO A 23 -1.54 2.61 -8.81
C PRO A 23 -0.66 1.62 -8.04
N GLY A 24 0.37 2.14 -7.39
CA GLY A 24 1.23 1.40 -6.46
C GLY A 24 1.93 2.33 -5.46
N GLY A 25 2.73 1.75 -4.58
CA GLY A 25 3.64 2.52 -3.73
C GLY A 25 4.81 3.07 -4.55
N LEU A 26 5.23 4.29 -4.23
CA LEU A 26 6.38 4.93 -4.86
C LEU A 26 7.67 4.60 -4.10
N TYR A 27 8.65 4.07 -4.82
CA TYR A 27 9.95 3.69 -4.30
C TYR A 27 11.08 4.32 -5.11
N LEU A 28 12.21 4.52 -4.43
CA LEU A 28 13.44 5.03 -5.02
C LEU A 28 14.54 3.98 -4.97
N SER A 29 15.39 3.96 -5.99
CA SER A 29 16.65 3.20 -5.97
C SER A 29 17.77 4.05 -6.57
N HIS A 30 19.01 3.81 -6.17
CA HIS A 30 20.18 4.49 -6.69
C HIS A 30 21.07 3.55 -7.51
N GLY A 31 21.55 4.01 -8.66
CA GLY A 31 22.54 3.32 -9.51
C GLY A 31 22.04 2.12 -10.30
N ALA A 32 21.09 1.33 -9.77
CA ALA A 32 20.55 0.15 -10.44
C ALA A 32 19.05 -0.04 -10.16
N ALA A 33 18.32 -0.54 -11.15
CA ALA A 33 16.89 -0.85 -11.01
C ALA A 33 16.60 -1.97 -10.01
N THR A 34 17.58 -2.81 -9.72
CA THR A 34 17.54 -3.91 -8.74
C THR A 34 18.28 -3.60 -7.44
N GLY A 35 18.71 -2.34 -7.26
CA GLY A 35 19.35 -1.89 -6.04
C GLY A 35 18.39 -1.85 -4.84
N PRO A 36 18.89 -1.55 -3.64
CA PRO A 36 18.05 -1.41 -2.45
C PRO A 36 16.96 -0.35 -2.68
N LEU A 37 15.72 -0.72 -2.37
CA LEU A 37 14.56 0.15 -2.51
C LEU A 37 14.35 0.97 -1.23
N GLN A 38 14.09 2.26 -1.41
CA GLN A 38 13.68 3.18 -0.36
C GLN A 38 12.21 3.54 -0.56
N ALA A 39 11.37 3.24 0.43
CA ALA A 39 9.97 3.61 0.40
C ALA A 39 9.81 5.13 0.63
N THR A 40 9.03 5.79 -0.22
CA THR A 40 8.71 7.23 -0.05
C THR A 40 7.51 7.46 0.86
N GLY A 41 6.65 6.44 1.03
CA GLY A 41 5.35 6.55 1.69
C GLY A 41 4.23 7.09 0.80
N GLU A 42 4.54 7.53 -0.42
CA GLU A 42 3.56 8.07 -1.35
C GLU A 42 2.99 6.99 -2.28
N ARG A 43 1.76 7.22 -2.78
CA ARG A 43 1.15 6.42 -3.85
C ARG A 43 1.23 7.16 -5.17
N ALA A 44 1.52 6.41 -6.22
CA ALA A 44 1.68 6.94 -7.55
C ALA A 44 1.24 5.95 -8.63
N ARG A 45 1.12 6.42 -9.88
CA ARG A 45 0.99 5.56 -11.08
C ARG A 45 1.86 6.07 -12.21
N ARG A 46 2.23 5.17 -13.13
CA ARG A 46 2.94 5.56 -14.37
C ARG A 46 1.93 5.94 -15.44
N LEU A 47 2.23 7.01 -16.17
CA LEU A 47 1.49 7.44 -17.35
C LEU A 47 2.12 6.87 -18.64
N PRO A 48 1.39 6.84 -19.78
CA PRO A 48 1.89 6.28 -21.04
C PRO A 48 3.16 6.95 -21.58
N ASP A 49 3.39 8.21 -21.22
CA ASP A 49 4.60 8.97 -21.58
C ASP A 49 5.81 8.65 -20.66
N GLY A 50 5.64 7.73 -19.70
CA GLY A 50 6.66 7.33 -18.74
C GLY A 50 6.79 8.26 -17.53
N SER A 51 5.99 9.32 -17.43
CA SER A 51 5.93 10.16 -16.24
C SER A 51 5.21 9.45 -15.07
N VAL A 52 5.42 9.95 -13.86
CA VAL A 52 4.83 9.43 -12.63
C VAL A 52 3.90 10.49 -12.05
N GLU A 53 2.63 10.13 -11.86
CA GLU A 53 1.61 10.96 -11.23
C GLU A 53 1.44 10.53 -9.76
N LEU A 54 1.55 11.48 -8.83
CA LEU A 54 1.24 11.27 -7.41
C LEU A 54 -0.27 11.28 -7.21
N LEU A 55 -0.79 10.33 -6.44
CA LEU A 55 -2.25 10.11 -6.29
C LEU A 55 -2.84 10.71 -5.01
N GLY A 56 -2.03 11.29 -4.14
CA GLY A 56 -2.48 11.88 -2.87
C GLY A 56 -3.26 10.88 -2.00
N ASP A 57 -4.45 11.28 -1.54
CA ASP A 57 -5.33 10.51 -0.65
C ASP A 57 -6.18 9.43 -1.36
N GLU A 58 -5.90 9.12 -2.63
CA GLU A 58 -6.62 8.04 -3.31
C GLU A 58 -6.44 6.72 -2.53
N PRO A 59 -7.53 5.99 -2.22
CA PRO A 59 -7.44 4.74 -1.47
C PRO A 59 -6.75 3.64 -2.30
N PRO A 60 -5.99 2.74 -1.65
CA PRO A 60 -5.43 1.57 -2.33
C PRO A 60 -6.52 0.68 -2.91
N PRO A 61 -6.23 -0.04 -4.02
CA PRO A 61 -7.19 -1.01 -4.55
C PRO A 61 -7.47 -2.10 -3.52
N PRO A 62 -8.65 -2.75 -3.60
CA PRO A 62 -8.97 -3.90 -2.76
C PRO A 62 -7.94 -5.03 -2.92
N VAL A 63 -7.67 -5.75 -1.83
CA VAL A 63 -6.83 -6.95 -1.88
C VAL A 63 -7.69 -8.18 -2.16
N GLU A 64 -7.21 -9.10 -3.00
CA GLU A 64 -7.88 -10.38 -3.25
C GLU A 64 -7.69 -11.32 -2.05
N ALA A 65 -8.65 -11.29 -1.13
CA ALA A 65 -8.67 -12.12 0.06
C ALA A 65 -9.80 -13.16 -0.06
N LEU A 66 -9.46 -14.44 0.03
CA LEU A 66 -10.43 -15.55 -0.01
C LEU A 66 -11.34 -15.58 -1.26
N GLY A 67 -10.90 -15.01 -2.39
CA GLY A 67 -11.71 -14.90 -3.62
C GLY A 67 -12.63 -13.67 -3.66
N TYR A 68 -12.43 -12.72 -2.76
CA TYR A 68 -13.16 -11.45 -2.72
C TYR A 68 -12.18 -10.28 -2.67
N GLY A 69 -12.48 -9.22 -3.42
CA GLY A 69 -11.81 -7.92 -3.29
C GLY A 69 -12.16 -7.26 -1.96
N ALA A 70 -11.32 -7.45 -0.95
CA ALA A 70 -11.49 -6.88 0.38
C ALA A 70 -10.83 -5.50 0.47
N ASP A 71 -11.63 -4.48 0.76
CA ASP A 71 -11.11 -3.17 1.20
C ASP A 71 -10.72 -3.26 2.68
N LEU A 72 -9.42 -3.36 2.94
CA LEU A 72 -8.89 -3.48 4.31
C LEU A 72 -9.22 -2.24 5.16
N ARG A 73 -9.24 -1.04 4.55
CA ARG A 73 -9.56 0.20 5.27
C ARG A 73 -11.00 0.21 5.76
N ARG A 74 -11.91 -0.38 4.99
CA ARG A 74 -13.30 -0.54 5.41
C ARG A 74 -13.41 -1.46 6.64
N ILE A 75 -12.62 -2.52 6.70
CA ILE A 75 -12.57 -3.42 7.85
C ILE A 75 -11.96 -2.70 9.06
N GLU A 76 -10.86 -1.97 8.88
CA GLU A 76 -10.24 -1.16 9.93
C GLU A 76 -11.22 -0.12 10.50
N THR A 77 -11.92 0.59 9.61
CA THR A 77 -12.95 1.58 9.99
C THR A 77 -14.06 0.91 10.79
N ALA A 78 -14.56 -0.26 10.33
CA ALA A 78 -15.59 -1.01 11.05
C ALA A 78 -15.10 -1.48 12.44
N LEU A 79 -13.85 -1.94 12.55
CA LEU A 79 -13.25 -2.31 13.84
C LEU A 79 -13.15 -1.12 14.79
N GLN A 80 -12.80 0.07 14.29
CA GLN A 80 -12.68 1.29 15.11
C GLN A 80 -14.03 1.83 15.62
N LEU A 81 -15.15 1.42 15.02
CA LEU A 81 -16.49 1.67 15.56
C LEU A 81 -16.79 0.85 16.82
N HIS A 82 -16.04 -0.23 17.09
CA HIS A 82 -16.23 -1.03 18.30
C HIS A 82 -15.78 -0.24 19.54
N PRO A 83 -16.58 -0.17 20.62
CA PRO A 83 -16.27 0.67 21.79
C PRO A 83 -14.93 0.36 22.46
N ALA A 84 -14.49 -0.91 22.44
CA ALA A 84 -13.21 -1.31 23.03
C ALA A 84 -11.99 -1.00 22.14
N VAL A 85 -12.17 -0.56 20.90
CA VAL A 85 -11.07 -0.38 19.92
C VAL A 85 -10.78 1.11 19.72
N ARG A 86 -9.52 1.52 19.93
CA ARG A 86 -9.02 2.87 19.67
C ARG A 86 -8.53 3.01 18.23
N HIS A 87 -7.68 2.09 17.80
CA HIS A 87 -7.15 2.01 16.44
C HIS A 87 -7.03 0.55 16.04
N ALA A 88 -7.15 0.28 14.75
CA ALA A 88 -6.95 -1.05 14.18
C ALA A 88 -6.24 -0.95 12.84
N VAL A 89 -5.38 -1.92 12.57
CA VAL A 89 -4.73 -2.15 11.27
C VAL A 89 -4.99 -3.59 10.86
N VAL A 90 -5.35 -3.79 9.59
CA VAL A 90 -5.69 -5.11 9.04
C VAL A 90 -4.74 -5.45 7.91
N ALA A 91 -4.24 -6.68 7.89
CA ALA A 91 -3.40 -7.21 6.82
C ALA A 91 -3.94 -8.54 6.29
N TRP A 92 -3.78 -8.76 4.99
CA TRP A 92 -3.96 -10.06 4.36
C TRP A 92 -2.65 -10.88 4.46
N ARG A 93 -2.71 -12.06 5.07
CA ARG A 93 -1.62 -13.04 5.09
C ARG A 93 -1.90 -14.11 4.05
N ALA A 94 -1.39 -13.90 2.84
CA ALA A 94 -1.67 -14.76 1.68
C ALA A 94 -1.28 -16.23 1.90
N THR A 95 -0.12 -16.49 2.51
CA THR A 95 0.39 -17.84 2.80
C THR A 95 -0.51 -18.61 3.76
N GLU A 96 -1.08 -17.91 4.74
CA GLU A 96 -1.95 -18.46 5.77
C GLU A 96 -3.43 -18.38 5.39
N ARG A 97 -3.72 -17.77 4.23
CA ARG A 97 -5.07 -17.47 3.73
C ARG A 97 -6.00 -16.86 4.79
N ARG A 98 -5.53 -15.85 5.53
CA ARG A 98 -6.34 -15.17 6.56
C ARG A 98 -6.13 -13.67 6.60
N LEU A 99 -7.16 -12.96 7.05
CA LEU A 99 -7.05 -11.57 7.50
C LEU A 99 -6.62 -11.55 8.97
N VAL A 100 -5.63 -10.73 9.29
CA VAL A 100 -5.15 -10.52 10.66
C VAL A 100 -5.35 -9.06 11.01
N ALA A 101 -5.99 -8.80 12.15
CA ALA A 101 -6.18 -7.46 12.69
C ALA A 101 -5.36 -7.30 13.97
N TRP A 102 -4.59 -6.23 14.06
CA TRP A 102 -4.02 -5.75 15.32
C TRP A 102 -4.78 -4.49 15.73
N PHE A 103 -5.03 -4.34 17.02
CA PHE A 103 -5.74 -3.18 17.53
C PHE A 103 -5.14 -2.67 18.84
N LEU A 104 -5.28 -1.37 19.06
CA LEU A 104 -5.08 -0.74 20.34
C LEU A 104 -6.42 -0.70 21.06
N ALA A 105 -6.48 -1.22 22.28
CA ALA A 105 -7.67 -1.07 23.11
C ALA A 105 -7.89 0.40 23.49
N ARG A 106 -9.14 0.81 23.66
CA ARG A 106 -9.41 2.01 24.46
C ARG A 106 -9.09 1.63 25.89
N SER A 107 -8.12 2.29 26.51
CA SER A 107 -7.88 2.17 27.94
C SER A 107 -9.21 2.48 28.63
N GLY A 108 -9.69 1.59 29.50
CA GLY A 108 -10.75 1.93 30.42
C GLY A 108 -10.26 3.04 31.35
N GLU A 109 -11.07 4.07 31.55
CA GLU A 109 -11.16 4.68 32.87
C GLU A 109 -11.93 3.74 33.79
#